data_AF-A0A972ZJE3-F1
#
_entry.id   AF-A0A972ZJE3-F1
#
_cell.length_a   1.000
_cell.length_b   1.000
_cell.length_c   1.000
_cell.angle_alpha   90.00
_cell.angle_beta   90.00
_cell.angle_gamma   90.00
#
_symmetry.space_group_name_H-M   'P 1'
#
loop_
_entity.id
_entity.type
_entity.pdbx_description
1 polymer ?
#
loop_
_entity_poly.entity_id
_entity_poly.type
_entity_poly.pdbx_seq_one_letter_code
_entity_poly.pdbx_strand_id
1 'polypeptide(L)'
;MGFFLEALSMLLIMVPVLHPSLAGLGIDAIWFGVLFVIMIECALITPPVGLNLFVIQTVGKADMGEVVRGVWPYICMMFLTLVIIYLVPDIALYIPFKL
;
A
#
# COMPACT_ATOMS: atom_id res chain seq x y z
N MET A 1 -6.88 -7.50 -15.02
CA MET A 1 -7.11 -6.09 -15.45
C MET A 1 -7.81 -5.26 -14.38
N GLY A 2 -8.81 -5.77 -13.63
CA GLY A 2 -9.49 -4.98 -12.57
C GLY A 2 -8.65 -4.62 -11.33
N PHE A 3 -7.70 -5.46 -10.93
CA PHE A 3 -6.87 -5.26 -9.71
C PHE A 3 -5.98 -4.01 -9.73
N PHE A 4 -5.28 -3.78 -10.85
CA PHE A 4 -4.43 -2.60 -11.01
C PHE A 4 -5.26 -1.31 -11.01
N LEU A 5 -6.49 -1.39 -11.55
CA LEU A 5 -7.41 -0.27 -11.58
C LEU A 5 -8.01 0.00 -10.20
N GLU A 6 -8.13 -0.98 -9.32
CA GLU A 6 -8.72 -0.80 -7.98
C GLU A 6 -7.89 0.13 -7.10
N ALA A 7 -6.60 -0.16 -6.92
CA ALA A 7 -5.68 0.68 -6.14
C ALA A 7 -5.51 2.07 -6.76
N LEU A 8 -5.37 2.13 -8.09
CA LEU A 8 -5.18 3.38 -8.82
C LEU A 8 -6.44 4.25 -8.77
N SER A 9 -7.64 3.65 -8.88
CA SER A 9 -8.91 4.36 -8.73
C SER A 9 -9.10 4.91 -7.32
N MET A 10 -8.79 4.12 -6.29
CA MET A 10 -8.82 4.58 -4.90
C MET A 10 -7.88 5.79 -4.70
N LEU A 11 -6.67 5.72 -5.25
CA LEU A 11 -5.70 6.81 -5.15
C LEU A 11 -6.17 8.08 -5.88
N LEU A 12 -6.62 7.95 -7.13
CA LEU A 12 -7.09 9.09 -7.93
C LEU A 12 -8.32 9.78 -7.32
N ILE A 13 -9.12 9.06 -6.54
CA ILE A 13 -10.27 9.62 -5.83
C ILE A 13 -9.85 10.20 -4.47
N MET A 14 -9.12 9.44 -3.65
CA MET A 14 -8.82 9.84 -2.27
C MET A 14 -7.77 10.95 -2.15
N VAL A 15 -6.74 10.97 -3.00
CA VAL A 15 -5.70 12.00 -2.94
C VAL A 15 -6.26 13.42 -3.13
N PRO A 16 -7.04 13.72 -4.18
CA PRO A 16 -7.61 15.07 -4.34
C PRO A 16 -8.66 15.40 -3.29
N VAL A 17 -9.39 14.40 -2.78
CA VAL A 17 -10.36 14.59 -1.67
C VAL A 17 -9.65 14.99 -0.38
N LEU A 18 -8.48 14.40 -0.08
CA LEU A 18 -7.70 14.70 1.11
C LEU A 18 -6.72 15.86 0.92
N HIS A 19 -6.40 16.24 -0.32
CA HIS A 19 -5.49 17.32 -0.66
C HIS A 19 -5.73 18.64 0.11
N PRO A 20 -6.96 19.18 0.23
CA PRO A 20 -7.17 20.41 1.00
C PRO A 20 -6.80 20.26 2.49
N SER A 21 -7.02 19.09 3.08
CA SER A 21 -6.62 18.81 4.47
C SER A 21 -5.10 18.66 4.61
N LEU A 22 -4.45 17.99 3.65
CA LEU A 22 -2.99 17.82 3.61
C LEU A 22 -2.28 19.16 3.44
N ALA A 23 -2.77 20.00 2.53
CA ALA A 23 -2.25 21.34 2.29
C ALA A 23 -2.37 22.23 3.55
N GLY A 24 -3.47 22.11 4.30
CA GLY A 24 -3.65 22.82 5.58
C GLY A 24 -2.64 22.41 6.67
N LEU A 25 -2.07 21.20 6.56
CA LEU A 25 -1.04 20.67 7.46
C LEU A 25 0.38 20.80 6.89
N GLY A 26 0.55 21.34 5.68
CA GLY A 26 1.84 21.43 4.99
C GLY A 26 2.41 20.07 4.57
N ILE A 27 1.57 19.04 4.46
CA ILE A 27 1.97 17.68 4.07
C ILE A 27 1.98 17.57 2.55
N ASP A 28 3.07 17.04 1.99
CA ASP A 28 3.20 16.78 0.56
C ASP A 28 2.26 15.65 0.11
N ALA A 29 1.49 15.91 -0.96
CA ALA A 29 0.48 14.98 -1.47
C ALA A 29 1.10 13.75 -2.16
N ILE A 30 2.31 13.86 -2.73
CA ILE A 30 3.02 12.73 -3.34
C ILE A 30 3.51 11.79 -2.25
N TRP A 31 4.13 12.33 -1.19
CA TRP A 31 4.54 11.52 -0.04
C TRP A 31 3.34 10.79 0.59
N PHE A 32 2.22 11.50 0.80
CA PHE A 32 0.99 10.90 1.29
C PHE A 32 0.46 9.83 0.33
N GLY A 33 0.44 10.10 -0.98
CA GLY A 33 0.01 9.15 -2.00
C GLY A 33 0.83 7.86 -1.98
N VAL A 34 2.16 7.96 -1.83
CA VAL A 34 3.04 6.78 -1.71
C VAL A 34 2.69 5.95 -0.46
N LEU A 35 2.53 6.59 0.70
CA LEU A 35 2.10 5.89 1.92
C LEU A 35 0.72 5.25 1.75
N PHE A 36 -0.19 5.94 1.08
CA PHE A 36 -1.55 5.44 0.82
C PHE A 36 -1.54 4.19 -0.06
N VAL A 37 -0.71 4.16 -1.13
CA VAL A 37 -0.53 2.96 -1.96
C VAL A 37 -0.01 1.79 -1.14
N ILE A 38 1.02 2.00 -0.31
CA ILE A 38 1.58 0.94 0.52
C ILE A 38 0.54 0.41 1.50
N MET A 39 -0.30 1.28 2.06
CA MET A 39 -1.41 0.88 2.93
C MET A 39 -2.48 0.06 2.21
N ILE A 40 -2.82 0.40 0.96
CA ILE A 40 -3.74 -0.41 0.14
C ILE A 40 -3.14 -1.80 -0.11
N GLU A 41 -1.88 -1.87 -0.50
CA GLU A 41 -1.20 -3.14 -0.75
C GLU A 41 -1.13 -4.00 0.53
N CYS A 42 -0.89 -3.39 1.69
CA CYS A 42 -0.96 -4.05 3.00
C CYS A 42 -2.36 -4.64 3.27
N ALA A 43 -3.42 -3.94 2.91
CA ALA A 43 -4.80 -4.41 3.09
C ALA A 43 -5.12 -5.62 2.19
N LEU A 44 -4.54 -5.67 0.99
CA LEU A 44 -4.75 -6.76 0.03
C LEU A 44 -4.06 -8.07 0.45
N ILE A 45 -3.00 -7.99 1.24
CA ILE A 45 -2.25 -9.16 1.74
C ILE A 45 -2.61 -9.56 3.18
N THR A 46 -3.34 -8.73 3.94
CA THR A 46 -3.69 -9.00 5.33
C THR A 46 -5.09 -9.64 5.41
N PRO A 47 -5.32 -10.68 6.25
CA PRO A 47 -6.65 -11.27 6.42
C PRO A 47 -7.54 -10.33 7.26
N PRO A 48 -8.30 -9.44 6.59
CA PRO A 48 -9.76 -9.62 6.45
C PRO A 48 -10.33 -9.30 5.05
N VAL A 49 -9.56 -8.63 4.17
CA VAL A 49 -9.90 -8.40 2.75
C VAL A 49 -9.11 -9.38 1.88
N GLY A 50 -7.80 -9.51 2.14
CA GLY A 50 -6.97 -10.68 1.81
C GLY A 50 -7.05 -11.18 0.37
N LEU A 51 -7.38 -10.32 -0.59
CA LEU A 51 -7.76 -10.76 -1.93
C LEU A 51 -6.58 -11.42 -2.65
N ASN A 52 -5.36 -10.94 -2.39
CA ASN A 52 -4.14 -11.59 -2.87
C ASN A 52 -3.92 -12.97 -2.22
N LEU A 53 -4.30 -13.14 -0.94
CA LEU A 53 -4.22 -14.44 -0.27
C LEU A 53 -5.21 -15.45 -0.87
N PHE A 54 -6.42 -15.03 -1.21
CA PHE A 54 -7.41 -15.89 -1.88
C PHE A 54 -6.96 -16.32 -3.28
N VAL A 55 -6.32 -15.42 -4.03
CA VAL A 55 -5.73 -15.77 -5.33
C VAL A 55 -4.60 -16.79 -5.16
N ILE A 56 -3.71 -16.60 -4.19
CA ILE A 56 -2.62 -17.57 -3.90
C ILE A 56 -3.19 -18.91 -3.44
N GLN A 57 -4.23 -18.91 -2.60
CA GLN A 57 -4.91 -20.11 -2.14
C GLN A 57 -5.50 -20.90 -3.32
N THR A 58 -6.20 -20.23 -4.23
CA THR A 58 -6.86 -20.87 -5.39
C THR A 58 -5.86 -21.43 -6.40
N VAL A 59 -4.76 -20.71 -6.66
CA VAL A 59 -3.70 -21.15 -7.58
C VAL A 59 -2.84 -22.25 -6.96
N GLY A 60 -2.47 -22.09 -5.69
CA GLY A 60 -1.60 -23.00 -4.95
C GLY A 60 -2.30 -24.25 -4.41
N LYS A 61 -3.64 -24.29 -4.41
CA LYS A 61 -4.47 -25.36 -3.81
C LYS A 61 -4.09 -25.67 -2.34
N ALA A 62 -3.56 -24.69 -1.63
CA ALA A 62 -3.15 -24.79 -0.24
C ALA A 62 -4.29 -24.34 0.68
N ASP A 63 -4.23 -24.72 1.96
CA ASP A 63 -5.20 -24.20 2.94
C ASP A 63 -4.93 -22.70 3.21
N MET A 64 -5.98 -21.94 3.49
CA MET A 64 -5.87 -20.51 3.82
C MET A 64 -4.93 -20.30 5.02
N GLY A 65 -4.97 -21.21 5.99
CA GLY A 65 -4.07 -21.16 7.15
C GLY A 65 -2.58 -21.24 6.79
N GLU A 66 -2.23 -22.01 5.75
CA GLU A 66 -0.85 -22.14 5.27
C GLU A 66 -0.42 -20.88 4.51
N VAL A 67 -1.29 -20.35 3.65
CA VAL A 67 -1.04 -19.12 2.89
C VAL A 67 -0.86 -17.92 3.84
N VAL A 68 -1.73 -17.78 4.84
CA VAL A 68 -1.66 -16.73 5.85
C VAL A 68 -0.36 -16.82 6.65
N ARG A 69 0.06 -18.03 7.03
CA ARG A 69 1.34 -18.21 7.75
C ARG A 69 2.53 -17.89 6.86
N GLY A 70 2.45 -18.21 5.56
CA GLY A 70 3.47 -17.90 4.56
C GLY A 70 3.62 -16.41 4.24
N VAL A 71 2.56 -15.61 4.38
CA VAL A 71 2.60 -14.17 4.04
C VAL A 71 3.19 -13.31 5.17
N TRP A 72 3.31 -13.84 6.39
CA TRP A 72 3.78 -13.08 7.56
C TRP A 72 5.12 -12.35 7.36
N PRO A 73 6.16 -12.97 6.76
CA PRO A 73 7.42 -12.27 6.46
C PRO A 73 7.22 -11.09 5.51
N TYR A 74 6.29 -11.21 4.55
CA TYR A 74 6.00 -10.16 3.57
C TYR A 74 5.29 -8.97 4.23
N ILE A 75 4.35 -9.23 5.15
CA ILE A 75 3.72 -8.19 5.97
C ILE A 75 4.79 -7.44 6.77
N CYS A 76 5.73 -8.15 7.41
CA CYS A 76 6.82 -7.50 8.15
C CYS A 76 7.67 -6.58 7.26
N MET A 77 8.01 -7.02 6.03
CA MET A 77 8.78 -6.22 5.08
C MET A 77 8.00 -4.98 4.59
N MET A 78 6.70 -5.12 4.37
CA MET A 78 5.85 -3.99 4.01
C MET A 78 5.75 -2.96 5.15
N PHE A 79 5.55 -3.41 6.39
CA PHE A 79 5.55 -2.51 7.54
C PHE A 79 6.90 -1.83 7.74
N LEU A 80 8.00 -2.54 7.55
CA LEU A 80 9.34 -1.96 7.60
C LEU A 80 9.50 -0.86 6.54
N THR A 81 9.07 -1.12 5.31
CA THR A 81 9.10 -0.14 4.21
C THR A 81 8.27 1.10 4.54
N LEU A 82 7.09 0.90 5.14
CA LEU A 82 6.21 1.97 5.58
C LEU A 82 6.88 2.84 6.64
N VAL A 83 7.50 2.24 7.66
CA VAL A 83 8.24 2.95 8.71
C VAL A 83 9.41 3.73 8.11
N ILE A 84 10.15 3.14 7.18
CA ILE A 84 11.28 3.79 6.51
C ILE A 84 10.83 5.05 5.76
N ILE A 85 9.77 4.97 4.96
CA ILE A 85 9.25 6.11 4.19
C ILE A 85 8.63 7.17 5.10
N TYR A 86 8.00 6.73 6.21
CA TYR A 86 7.46 7.64 7.21
C TYR A 86 8.57 8.45 7.90
N LEU A 87 9.69 7.81 8.27
CA LEU A 87 10.81 8.46 8.93
C LEU A 87 11.68 9.27 7.96
N VAL A 88 11.77 8.86 6.69
CA VAL A 88 12.59 9.51 5.66
C VAL A 88 11.74 9.82 4.42
N PRO A 89 10.97 10.94 4.44
CA PRO A 89 10.11 11.34 3.33
C PRO A 89 10.83 11.52 2.00
N ASP A 90 12.11 11.90 2.08
CA ASP A 90 12.99 12.09 0.93
C ASP A 90 13.08 10.85 0.03
N ILE A 91 12.86 9.64 0.55
CA ILE A 91 12.88 8.42 -0.29
C ILE A 91 11.75 8.46 -1.33
N ALA A 92 10.56 8.93 -0.94
CA ALA A 92 9.42 9.07 -1.85
C ALA A 92 9.55 10.32 -2.74
N LEU A 93 10.19 11.37 -2.23
CA LEU A 93 10.32 12.67 -2.90
C LEU A 93 11.60 12.80 -3.75
N TYR A 94 12.50 11.84 -3.68
CA TYR A 94 13.76 11.87 -4.42
C TYR A 94 13.54 11.91 -5.93
N ILE A 95 12.71 11.02 -6.46
CA ILE A 95 12.46 10.93 -7.90
C ILE A 95 11.72 12.18 -8.43
N PRO A 96 10.65 12.68 -7.78
CA PRO A 96 9.92 13.84 -8.31
C PRO A 96 10.67 15.17 -8.18
N PHE A 97 11.54 15.33 -7.18
CA PHE A 97 12.13 16.64 -6.85
C PHE A 97 13.65 16.73 -6.94
N LYS A 98 14.38 15.60 -6.96
CA LYS A 98 15.86 15.58 -6.92
C LYS A 98 16.53 14.82 -8.08
N LEU A 99 15.76 14.16 -8.97
CA LEU A 99 16.25 13.52 -10.20
C LEU A 99 16.02 14.46 -11.40
#